data_AF-A0A9L0TDI4-F1
#
_entry.id   AF-A0A9L0TDI4-F1
#
_cell.length_a   1.000
_cell.length_b   1.000
_cell.length_c   1.000
_cell.angle_alpha   90.00
_cell.angle_beta   90.00
_cell.angle_gamma   90.00
#
_symmetry.space_group_name_H-M   'P 1'
#
loop_
_entity.id
_entity.type
_entity.pdbx_description
1 polymer ?
#
loop_
_entity_poly.entity_id
_entity_poly.type
_entity_poly.pdbx_seq_one_letter_code
_entity_poly.pdbx_strand_id
1 'polypeptide(L)'
;MEHSNKMEFFLKLGYRREDVVKVLGKLGEDALVNDALQELIQTGSRPGAQEASAAPLLVPRGSCGPPDSAQFGLGAEVEEECGGPASSLRPIVIDGSNVAMSHGNKEAFSCRGIQLAVDWFRDRGHTYIKVFVPSWRKDPPRSDTPIRARAGGAGEAGGACVHPVPQGERQAGGLL
;
A
#
# COMPACT_ATOMS: atom_id res chain seq x y z
N MET A 1 3.68 41.84 12.53
CA MET A 1 3.52 40.51 13.17
C MET A 1 3.27 39.41 12.13
N GLU A 2 2.56 39.71 11.03
CA GLU A 2 2.25 38.74 9.98
C GLU A 2 3.46 38.25 9.19
N HIS A 3 4.48 39.11 8.97
CA HIS A 3 5.70 38.73 8.25
C HIS A 3 6.43 37.55 8.91
N SER A 4 6.52 37.53 10.25
CA SER A 4 7.10 36.41 11.01
C SER A 4 6.28 35.13 10.90
N ASN A 5 4.95 35.23 10.81
CA ASN A 5 4.05 34.09 10.65
C ASN A 5 4.17 33.48 9.24
N LYS A 6 4.18 34.33 8.20
CA LYS A 6 4.43 33.93 6.80
C LYS A 6 5.79 33.23 6.67
N MET A 7 6.82 33.79 7.31
CA MET A 7 8.16 33.19 7.33
C MET A 7 8.16 31.77 7.91
N GLU A 8 7.55 31.58 9.08
CA GLU A 8 7.46 30.26 9.73
C GLU A 8 6.65 29.27 8.88
N PHE A 9 5.57 29.74 8.24
CA PHE A 9 4.74 28.94 7.35
C PHE A 9 5.55 28.35 6.18
N PHE A 10 6.30 29.17 5.44
CA PHE A 10 7.09 28.67 4.30
C PHE A 10 8.27 27.77 4.72
N LEU A 11 8.87 28.03 5.89
CA LEU A 11 9.89 27.12 6.45
C LEU A 11 9.29 25.76 6.81
N LYS A 12 8.07 25.72 7.37
CA LYS A 12 7.32 24.47 7.63
C LYS A 12 6.97 23.71 6.36
N LEU A 13 6.75 24.41 5.25
CA LEU A 13 6.57 23.80 3.93
C LEU A 13 7.88 23.26 3.33
N GLY A 14 9.03 23.53 3.95
CA GLY A 14 10.35 23.06 3.53
C GLY A 14 11.11 24.04 2.65
N TYR A 15 10.58 25.24 2.35
CA TYR A 15 11.32 26.23 1.57
C TYR A 15 12.52 26.75 2.36
N ARG A 16 13.61 27.04 1.64
CA ARG A 16 14.82 27.57 2.27
C ARG A 16 14.61 29.01 2.71
N ARG A 17 15.24 29.38 3.81
CA ARG A 17 15.11 30.71 4.43
C ARG A 17 15.46 31.84 3.45
N GLU A 18 16.53 31.66 2.69
CA GLU A 18 17.03 32.62 1.70
C GLU A 18 16.04 32.90 0.58
N ASP A 19 15.33 31.87 0.11
CA ASP A 19 14.35 32.01 -0.97
C ASP A 19 13.10 32.74 -0.47
N VAL A 20 12.63 32.39 0.73
CA VAL A 20 11.47 33.03 1.35
C VAL A 20 11.74 34.51 1.64
N VAL A 21 12.92 34.85 2.18
CA VAL A 21 13.30 36.26 2.41
C VAL A 21 13.38 37.03 1.09
N LYS A 22 13.94 36.43 0.04
CA LYS A 22 14.04 37.05 -1.28
C LYS A 22 12.65 37.32 -1.88
N VAL A 23 11.72 36.39 -1.73
CA VAL A 23 10.36 36.50 -2.28
C VAL A 23 9.52 37.51 -1.49
N LEU A 24 9.54 37.45 -0.15
CA LEU A 24 8.82 38.41 0.69
C LEU A 24 9.38 39.84 0.55
N GLY A 25 10.71 39.98 0.39
CA GLY A 25 11.34 41.28 0.12
C GLY A 25 10.98 41.86 -1.25
N LYS A 26 10.62 41.03 -2.23
CA LYS A 26 10.15 41.48 -3.55
C LYS A 26 8.67 41.86 -3.57
N LEU A 27 7.82 41.05 -2.94
CA LEU A 27 6.36 41.24 -2.98
C LEU A 27 5.84 42.22 -1.92
N GLY A 28 6.64 42.51 -0.89
CA GLY A 28 6.27 43.41 0.21
C GLY A 28 5.49 42.71 1.33
N GLU A 29 5.23 43.44 2.42
CA GLU A 29 4.60 42.88 3.63
C GLU A 29 3.13 42.44 3.41
N ASP A 30 2.45 43.09 2.46
CA ASP A 30 1.04 42.82 2.09
C ASP A 30 0.87 41.64 1.13
N ALA A 31 1.97 40.99 0.71
CA ALA A 31 1.93 39.86 -0.20
C ALA A 31 1.03 38.74 0.31
N LEU A 32 0.10 38.25 -0.52
CA LEU A 32 -0.71 37.10 -0.16
C LEU A 32 0.15 35.84 -0.16
N VAL A 33 -0.23 34.87 0.68
CA VAL A 33 0.48 33.57 0.78
C VAL A 33 0.57 32.88 -0.58
N ASN A 34 -0.49 32.96 -1.38
CA ASN A 34 -0.55 32.36 -2.71
C ASN A 34 0.42 33.02 -3.68
N ASP A 35 0.55 34.35 -3.64
CA ASP A 35 1.46 35.10 -4.52
C ASP A 35 2.93 34.76 -4.19
N ALA A 36 3.24 34.71 -2.90
CA ALA A 36 4.55 34.28 -2.42
C ALA A 36 4.85 32.81 -2.77
N LEU A 37 3.87 31.91 -2.67
CA LEU A 37 4.02 30.52 -3.08
C LEU A 37 4.27 30.39 -4.60
N GLN A 38 3.53 31.17 -5.40
CA GLN A 38 3.68 31.19 -6.85
C GLN A 38 5.07 31.70 -7.25
N GLU A 39 5.56 32.78 -6.65
CA GLU A 39 6.91 33.31 -6.90
C GLU A 39 8.00 32.33 -6.44
N LEU A 40 7.82 31.61 -5.32
CA LEU A 40 8.73 30.56 -4.88
C LEU A 40 8.83 29.42 -5.90
N ILE A 41 7.70 29.01 -6.48
CA ILE A 41 7.66 27.99 -7.54
C ILE A 41 8.32 28.51 -8.82
N GLN A 42 8.00 29.75 -9.22
CA GLN A 42 8.52 30.36 -10.45
C GLN A 42 10.03 30.63 -10.39
N THR A 43 10.57 30.91 -9.21
CA THR A 43 12.02 31.06 -8.98
C THR A 43 12.77 29.73 -8.89
N GLY A 44 12.06 28.59 -9.02
CA GLY A 44 12.65 27.26 -8.94
C GLY A 44 13.04 26.84 -7.53
N SER A 45 12.56 27.53 -6.50
CA SER A 45 12.78 27.16 -5.11
C SER A 45 12.01 25.87 -4.84
N ARG A 46 12.75 24.81 -4.49
CA ARG A 46 12.13 23.54 -4.08
C ARG A 46 12.13 23.47 -2.56
N PRO A 47 11.02 23.03 -1.95
CA PRO A 47 11.05 22.70 -0.55
C PRO A 47 12.08 21.58 -0.36
N GLY A 48 13.13 21.88 0.41
CA GLY A 48 14.17 20.93 0.74
C GLY A 48 13.52 19.79 1.52
N ALA A 49 13.64 18.56 1.02
CA ALA A 49 13.52 17.40 1.86
C ALA A 49 14.57 17.56 2.96
N GLN A 50 14.14 17.71 4.22
CA GLN A 50 15.08 17.58 5.32
C GLN A 50 15.83 16.27 5.14
N GLU A 51 17.16 16.35 5.12
CA GLU A 51 18.07 15.25 5.44
C GLU A 51 17.75 14.78 6.87
N ALA A 52 16.67 14.01 6.97
CA ALA A 52 16.37 13.13 8.08
C ALA A 52 16.40 11.73 7.47
N SER A 53 17.39 10.96 7.92
CA SER A 53 17.48 9.50 7.81
C SER A 53 16.22 8.80 7.28
N ALA A 54 16.35 8.19 6.11
CA ALA A 54 15.44 7.18 5.54
C ALA A 54 14.04 7.64 5.07
N ALA A 55 13.97 8.61 4.15
CA ALA A 55 12.79 8.75 3.29
C ALA A 55 12.84 7.70 2.15
N PRO A 56 11.75 6.93 1.89
CA PRO A 56 11.77 5.93 0.83
C PRO A 56 11.76 6.63 -0.53
N LEU A 57 12.80 6.37 -1.33
CA LEU A 57 12.82 6.75 -2.74
C LEU A 57 11.66 6.07 -3.48
N LEU A 58 10.67 6.85 -3.89
CA LEU A 58 9.65 6.38 -4.82
C LEU A 58 10.25 6.35 -6.22
N VAL A 59 10.69 5.17 -6.63
CA VAL A 59 11.15 4.89 -7.99
C VAL A 59 9.98 4.32 -8.80
N PRO A 60 9.58 4.93 -9.94
CA PRO A 60 8.68 4.29 -10.90
C PRO A 60 9.37 3.07 -11.52
N ARG A 61 9.28 1.91 -10.86
CA ARG A 61 9.90 0.67 -11.35
C ARG A 61 8.95 -0.08 -12.29
N GLY A 62 8.65 0.57 -13.41
CA GLY A 62 7.98 -0.02 -14.56
C GLY A 62 8.95 -0.13 -15.72
N SER A 63 9.97 -0.99 -15.63
CA SER A 63 10.73 -1.44 -16.79
C SER A 63 11.49 -2.72 -16.46
N CYS A 64 11.28 -3.75 -17.28
CA CYS A 64 12.05 -4.99 -17.27
C CYS A 64 13.43 -4.71 -17.85
N GLY A 65 14.47 -4.75 -17.02
CA GLY A 65 15.86 -4.75 -17.45
C GLY A 65 16.75 -5.31 -16.34
N PRO A 66 17.77 -6.14 -16.66
CA PRO A 66 18.64 -6.71 -15.64
C PRO A 66 19.55 -5.61 -15.07
N PRO A 67 19.78 -5.55 -13.74
CA PRO A 67 20.78 -4.64 -13.21
C PRO A 67 22.17 -5.25 -13.34
N ASP A 68 23.02 -4.55 -14.09
CA ASP A 68 24.46 -4.77 -14.11
C ASP A 68 25.11 -4.24 -12.81
N SER A 69 26.26 -4.82 -12.52
CA SER A 69 27.04 -4.84 -11.29
C SER A 69 27.34 -3.48 -10.65
N ALA A 70 27.20 -3.43 -9.31
CA ALA A 70 28.08 -2.62 -8.45
C ALA A 70 28.35 -3.38 -7.14
N GLN A 71 29.51 -4.04 -7.15
CA GLN A 71 30.35 -4.59 -6.08
C GLN A 71 30.01 -4.22 -4.62
N PHE A 72 30.00 -5.23 -3.72
CA PHE A 72 30.76 -5.24 -2.45
C PHE A 72 30.72 -6.64 -1.78
N GLY A 73 31.90 -7.17 -1.40
CA GLY A 73 32.03 -8.19 -0.34
C GLY A 73 32.49 -9.60 -0.74
N LEU A 74 33.72 -9.95 -0.34
CA LEU A 74 34.42 -11.24 -0.52
C LEU A 74 33.98 -12.31 0.49
N GLY A 75 33.92 -13.59 0.07
CA GLY A 75 34.26 -14.74 0.93
C GLY A 75 33.32 -15.98 0.92
N ALA A 76 33.83 -17.08 0.35
CA ALA A 76 33.57 -18.51 0.65
C ALA A 76 32.30 -19.24 0.10
N GLU A 77 32.44 -19.75 -1.13
CA GLU A 77 32.25 -21.14 -1.61
C GLU A 77 31.18 -22.08 -0.98
N VAL A 78 30.15 -22.36 -1.81
CA VAL A 78 29.36 -23.61 -2.01
C VAL A 78 28.47 -24.09 -0.85
N GLU A 79 27.17 -23.80 -0.96
CA GLU A 79 26.11 -24.79 -1.26
C GLU A 79 24.87 -24.06 -1.82
N GLU A 80 24.40 -24.50 -2.99
CA GLU A 80 23.22 -24.00 -3.70
C GLU A 80 21.94 -24.43 -2.97
N GLU A 81 21.34 -23.52 -2.20
CA GLU A 81 19.89 -23.53 -1.98
C GLU A 81 19.37 -22.11 -2.24
N CYS A 82 18.40 -22.03 -3.15
CA CYS A 82 17.92 -20.83 -3.86
C CYS A 82 17.32 -19.76 -2.94
N GLY A 83 18.18 -19.11 -2.14
CA GLY A 83 17.89 -17.93 -1.32
C GLY A 83 18.20 -16.64 -2.06
N GLY A 84 17.73 -16.52 -3.31
CA GLY A 84 17.78 -15.23 -4.02
C GLY A 84 16.92 -14.17 -3.30
N PRO A 85 16.96 -12.90 -3.72
CA PRO A 85 16.16 -11.78 -3.15
C PRO A 85 14.62 -11.97 -3.20
N ALA A 86 14.14 -13.17 -3.56
CA ALA A 86 12.78 -13.64 -3.39
C ALA A 86 12.30 -13.66 -1.92
N SER A 87 13.19 -13.53 -0.94
CA SER A 87 12.84 -13.54 0.49
C SER A 87 12.03 -12.32 0.97
N SER A 88 11.82 -11.30 0.13
CA SER A 88 10.96 -10.15 0.48
C SER A 88 9.96 -9.76 -0.62
N LEU A 89 9.15 -10.71 -1.08
CA LEU A 89 7.97 -10.39 -1.89
C LEU A 89 7.04 -9.43 -1.12
N ARG A 90 6.54 -8.40 -1.80
CA ARG A 90 5.62 -7.44 -1.18
C ARG A 90 4.34 -8.13 -0.70
N PRO A 91 3.79 -7.70 0.45
CA PRO A 91 2.44 -8.06 0.87
C PRO A 91 1.40 -7.84 -0.24
N ILE A 92 0.47 -8.77 -0.40
CA ILE A 92 -0.62 -8.67 -1.36
C ILE A 92 -1.92 -8.38 -0.60
N VAL A 93 -2.65 -7.35 -1.03
CA VAL A 93 -3.99 -7.04 -0.56
C VAL A 93 -4.95 -7.13 -1.73
N ILE A 94 -5.98 -7.97 -1.61
CA ILE A 94 -6.96 -8.24 -2.66
C ILE A 94 -8.32 -7.67 -2.23
N ASP A 95 -8.92 -6.85 -3.10
CA ASP A 95 -10.35 -6.55 -3.04
C ASP A 95 -11.14 -7.78 -3.51
N GLY A 96 -11.61 -8.58 -2.55
CA GLY A 96 -12.30 -9.83 -2.85
C GLY A 96 -13.63 -9.60 -3.57
N SER A 97 -14.32 -8.49 -3.31
CA SER A 97 -15.61 -8.22 -3.97
C SER A 97 -15.44 -7.90 -5.44
N ASN A 98 -14.46 -7.06 -5.78
CA ASN A 98 -14.19 -6.73 -7.18
C ASN A 98 -13.75 -7.98 -7.97
N VAL A 99 -12.84 -8.79 -7.41
CA VAL A 99 -12.40 -10.04 -8.04
C VAL A 99 -13.57 -11.02 -8.22
N ALA A 100 -14.38 -11.21 -7.19
CA ALA A 100 -15.53 -12.11 -7.23
C ALA A 100 -16.58 -11.67 -8.26
N MET A 101 -16.89 -10.38 -8.33
CA MET A 101 -17.87 -9.84 -9.29
C MET A 101 -17.33 -9.89 -10.73
N SER A 102 -16.04 -9.60 -10.94
CA SER A 102 -15.41 -9.72 -12.26
C SER A 102 -15.47 -11.16 -12.78
N HIS A 103 -15.07 -12.13 -11.96
CA HIS A 103 -15.16 -13.54 -12.32
C HIS A 103 -16.61 -14.02 -12.49
N GLY A 104 -17.55 -13.46 -11.72
CA GLY A 104 -18.96 -13.79 -11.80
C GLY A 104 -19.74 -13.06 -12.90
N ASN A 105 -19.05 -12.53 -13.92
CA ASN A 105 -19.65 -11.81 -15.05
C ASN A 105 -20.50 -10.59 -14.63
N LYS A 106 -20.16 -9.95 -13.50
CA LYS A 106 -20.93 -8.86 -12.87
C LYS A 106 -22.34 -9.23 -12.42
N GLU A 107 -22.72 -10.50 -12.54
CA GLU A 107 -24.07 -11.01 -12.22
C GLU A 107 -24.11 -11.75 -10.90
N ALA A 108 -23.01 -12.41 -10.53
CA ALA A 108 -22.91 -13.18 -9.30
C ALA A 108 -21.60 -12.93 -8.57
N PHE A 109 -21.61 -13.16 -7.26
CA PHE A 109 -20.37 -13.19 -6.50
C PHE A 109 -19.73 -14.58 -6.62
N SER A 110 -18.56 -14.65 -7.25
CA SER A 110 -17.83 -15.90 -7.44
C SER A 110 -16.68 -16.06 -6.43
N CYS A 111 -16.88 -16.88 -5.39
CA CYS A 111 -15.81 -17.24 -4.45
C CYS A 111 -14.63 -17.92 -5.16
N ARG A 112 -14.89 -18.66 -6.25
CA ARG A 112 -13.84 -19.27 -7.07
C ARG A 112 -12.91 -18.23 -7.70
N GLY A 113 -13.42 -17.05 -8.05
CA GLY A 113 -12.59 -15.97 -8.59
C GLY A 113 -11.55 -15.49 -7.57
N ILE A 114 -11.97 -15.36 -6.30
CA ILE A 114 -11.05 -15.02 -5.20
C ILE A 114 -10.00 -16.12 -5.03
N GLN A 115 -10.41 -17.39 -5.01
CA GLN A 115 -9.49 -18.52 -4.88
C GLN A 115 -8.42 -18.51 -5.98
N LEU A 116 -8.83 -18.38 -7.25
CA LEU A 116 -7.91 -18.34 -8.38
C LEU A 116 -6.88 -17.21 -8.27
N ALA A 117 -7.31 -16.02 -7.83
CA ALA A 117 -6.41 -14.90 -7.62
C ALA A 117 -5.40 -15.19 -6.50
N VAL A 118 -5.85 -15.78 -5.38
CA VAL A 118 -4.96 -16.18 -4.27
C VAL A 118 -3.94 -17.21 -4.72
N ASP A 119 -4.38 -18.27 -5.40
CA ASP A 119 -3.52 -19.35 -5.89
C ASP A 119 -2.44 -18.82 -6.84
N TRP A 120 -2.80 -17.89 -7.74
CA TRP A 120 -1.85 -17.26 -8.67
C TRP A 120 -0.66 -16.57 -7.98
N PHE A 121 -0.89 -15.91 -6.84
CA PHE A 121 0.18 -15.28 -6.05
C PHE A 121 0.95 -16.30 -5.21
N ARG A 122 0.27 -17.33 -4.68
CA ARG A 122 0.93 -18.39 -3.91
C ARG A 122 1.89 -19.20 -4.77
N ASP A 123 1.51 -19.52 -6.00
CA ASP A 123 2.35 -20.24 -6.97
C ASP A 123 3.63 -19.46 -7.35
N ARG A 124 3.67 -18.16 -7.04
CA ARG A 124 4.84 -17.28 -7.22
C ARG A 124 5.64 -17.06 -5.94
N GLY A 125 5.32 -17.77 -4.87
CA GLY A 125 6.02 -17.70 -3.59
C GLY A 125 5.52 -16.61 -2.63
N HIS A 126 4.42 -15.90 -2.93
CA HIS A 126 3.88 -14.94 -1.96
C HIS A 126 3.29 -15.66 -0.76
N THR A 127 3.82 -15.36 0.44
CA THR A 127 3.37 -15.97 1.70
C THR A 127 2.36 -15.10 2.46
N TYR A 128 2.40 -13.77 2.29
CA TYR A 128 1.46 -12.84 2.92
C TYR A 128 0.45 -12.28 1.91
N ILE A 129 -0.76 -12.83 1.95
CA ILE A 129 -1.90 -12.43 1.10
C ILE A 129 -3.11 -12.18 1.99
N LYS A 130 -3.68 -10.98 1.93
CA LYS A 130 -4.87 -10.57 2.68
C LYS A 130 -6.00 -10.25 1.69
N VAL A 131 -7.12 -10.96 1.80
CA VAL A 131 -8.33 -10.66 1.03
C VAL A 131 -9.34 -9.96 1.93
N PHE A 132 -9.89 -8.83 1.47
CA PHE A 132 -11.00 -8.17 2.14
C PHE A 132 -12.32 -8.49 1.45
N VAL A 133 -13.28 -8.98 2.23
CA VAL A 133 -14.66 -9.25 1.82
C VAL A 133 -15.58 -8.78 2.95
N PRO A 134 -16.67 -8.05 2.66
CA PRO A 134 -17.64 -7.65 3.68
C PRO A 134 -18.20 -8.86 4.44
N SER A 135 -18.43 -8.71 5.75
CA SER A 135 -18.87 -9.81 6.62
C SER A 135 -20.21 -10.43 6.20
N TRP A 136 -21.13 -9.62 5.66
CA TRP A 136 -22.46 -10.04 5.19
C TRP A 136 -22.41 -11.00 3.99
N ARG A 137 -21.26 -11.17 3.32
CA ARG A 137 -21.09 -12.22 2.30
C ARG A 137 -21.09 -13.64 2.87
N LYS A 138 -21.02 -13.79 4.20
CA LYS A 138 -21.15 -15.07 4.90
C LYS A 138 -22.61 -15.45 5.19
N ASP A 139 -23.52 -14.47 5.12
CA ASP A 139 -24.94 -14.72 5.33
C ASP A 139 -25.50 -15.56 4.18
N PRO A 140 -26.60 -16.30 4.39
CA PRO A 140 -27.23 -17.07 3.32
C PRO A 140 -27.52 -16.17 2.10
N PRO A 141 -27.24 -16.63 0.87
CA PRO A 141 -27.50 -15.85 -0.32
C PRO A 141 -28.98 -15.51 -0.39
N ARG A 142 -29.28 -14.22 -0.50
CA ARG A 142 -30.63 -13.74 -0.74
C ARG A 142 -30.89 -13.76 -2.25
N SER A 143 -32.14 -13.76 -2.66
CA SER A 143 -32.52 -13.79 -4.10
C SER A 143 -31.95 -12.61 -4.91
N ASP A 144 -31.66 -11.50 -4.25
CA ASP A 144 -31.02 -10.29 -4.80
C ASP A 144 -29.47 -10.36 -4.83
N THR A 145 -28.85 -11.37 -4.22
CA THR A 145 -27.39 -11.47 -4.05
C THR A 145 -26.88 -12.90 -4.33
N PRO A 146 -26.96 -13.38 -5.57
CA PRO A 146 -26.57 -14.74 -5.91
C PRO A 146 -25.06 -14.97 -5.69
N ILE A 147 -24.73 -16.04 -4.98
CA ILE A 147 -23.36 -16.55 -4.80
C ILE A 147 -23.22 -17.80 -5.65
N ARG A 148 -22.25 -17.82 -6.58
CA ARG A 148 -22.07 -18.95 -7.49
C ARG A 148 -21.19 -20.03 -6.83
N ALA A 149 -21.81 -21.00 -6.18
CA ALA A 149 -21.19 -22.29 -5.90
C ALA A 149 -21.54 -23.24 -7.05
N ARG A 150 -20.56 -23.88 -7.70
CA ARG A 150 -20.90 -24.82 -8.78
C ARG A 150 -21.57 -26.04 -8.16
N ALA A 151 -22.80 -26.34 -8.57
CA ALA A 151 -23.40 -27.66 -8.41
C ALA A 151 -22.57 -28.67 -9.21
N GLY A 152 -22.03 -29.67 -8.53
CA GLY A 152 -21.31 -30.77 -9.14
C GLY A 152 -21.30 -31.94 -8.17
N GLY A 153 -22.15 -32.94 -8.44
CA GLY A 153 -22.07 -34.29 -7.89
C GLY A 153 -22.49 -34.44 -6.43
N ALA A 154 -23.36 -35.42 -6.18
CA ALA A 154 -23.69 -35.87 -4.83
C ALA A 154 -22.44 -36.33 -4.08
N GLY A 155 -22.33 -35.95 -2.81
CA GLY A 155 -21.36 -36.53 -1.88
C GLY A 155 -20.39 -35.52 -1.27
N GLU A 156 -20.40 -35.51 0.06
CA GLU A 156 -19.42 -34.91 0.97
C GLU A 156 -19.46 -33.42 1.30
N ALA A 157 -19.60 -33.22 2.61
CA ALA A 157 -19.51 -31.98 3.34
C ALA A 157 -18.12 -31.36 3.20
N GLY A 158 -18.08 -30.05 2.99
CA GLY A 158 -16.83 -29.31 2.89
C GLY A 158 -17.06 -27.82 2.76
N GLY A 159 -17.90 -27.26 3.63
CA GLY A 159 -18.10 -25.82 3.76
C GLY A 159 -16.84 -25.13 4.29
N ALA A 160 -15.83 -24.94 3.44
CA ALA A 160 -14.67 -24.11 3.76
C ALA A 160 -15.00 -22.63 3.49
N CYS A 161 -16.05 -22.13 4.15
CA CYS A 161 -16.24 -20.70 4.34
C CYS A 161 -15.31 -20.29 5.48
N VAL A 162 -14.09 -19.88 5.13
CA VAL A 162 -13.18 -19.06 5.97
C VAL A 162 -13.21 -19.38 7.48
N HIS A 163 -12.44 -20.37 7.93
CA HIS A 163 -12.21 -20.56 9.35
C HIS A 163 -11.55 -19.30 9.97
N PRO A 164 -12.04 -18.80 11.12
CA PRO A 164 -11.42 -17.68 11.81
C PRO A 164 -10.07 -18.10 12.43
N VAL A 165 -9.09 -17.20 12.37
CA VAL A 165 -7.91 -17.25 13.25
C VAL A 165 -8.40 -16.89 14.66
N PRO A 166 -8.16 -17.72 15.70
CA PRO A 166 -8.60 -17.41 17.05
C PRO A 166 -7.86 -16.17 17.57
N GLN A 167 -8.62 -15.14 17.96
CA GLN A 167 -8.07 -14.02 18.74
C GLN A 167 -7.94 -14.48 20.19
N GLY A 168 -6.71 -14.44 20.73
CA GLY A 168 -6.42 -14.77 22.12
C GLY A 168 -7.27 -13.94 23.08
N GLU A 169 -7.90 -14.64 24.03
CA GLU A 169 -8.71 -14.05 25.08
C GLU A 169 -7.86 -13.09 25.92
N ARG A 170 -8.32 -11.85 26.03
CA ARG A 170 -7.82 -10.92 27.04
C ARG A 170 -8.24 -11.44 28.41
N GLN A 171 -7.25 -11.83 29.19
CA GLN A 171 -7.38 -12.17 30.59
C GLN A 171 -7.92 -10.96 31.37
N ALA A 172 -9.18 -11.02 31.75
CA ALA A 172 -9.75 -10.12 32.75
C ALA A 172 -9.45 -10.72 34.13
N GLY A 173 -8.51 -10.12 34.85
CA GLY A 173 -8.37 -10.32 36.28
C GLY A 173 -9.58 -9.76 37.01
N GLY A 174 -10.10 -10.52 37.98
CA GLY A 174 -11.22 -10.12 38.82
C GLY A 174 -11.44 -11.09 39.95
N LEU A 175 -10.88 -10.73 41.12
CA LEU A 175 -11.04 -11.25 42.47
C LEU A 175 -12.17 -12.29 42.69
N LEU A 176 -11.81 -13.47 43.22
CA LEU A 176 -11.88 -13.88 44.63
C LEU A 176 -11.19 -15.23 44.81
#